data_AF-A0A3D4HW20-F1
#
_entry.id   AF-A0A3D4HW20-F1
#
_cell.length_a   1.000
_cell.length_b   1.000
_cell.length_c   1.000
_cell.angle_alpha   90.00
_cell.angle_beta   90.00
_cell.angle_gamma   90.00
#
_symmetry.space_group_name_H-M   'P 1'
#
loop_
_entity.id
_entity.type
_entity.pdbx_description
1 polymer ?
#
loop_
_entity_poly.entity_id
_entity_poly.type
_entity_poly.pdbx_seq_one_letter_code
_entity_poly.pdbx_strand_id
1 'polypeptide(L)'
;MAAQPKKKISRVRGRTRRAHQARKFSKLPTCPQCHQPKPGHIICPECGYYAGKKLLHTKTDQRIGKQLIKARKAQATAAKKAKTGPTKAKSKKDSGQARMTEDKAKMTEIKAEKKAKSTRTTDEVKASKVKNK
;
A
#
# COMPACT_ATOMS: atom_id res chain seq x y z
N MET A 1 -56.14 7.41 21.11
CA MET A 1 -55.92 8.85 21.39
C MET A 1 -54.64 9.00 22.20
N ALA A 2 -53.65 9.78 21.74
CA ALA A 2 -52.40 10.00 22.46
C ALA A 2 -52.50 11.21 23.40
N ALA A 3 -51.88 11.14 24.58
CA ALA A 3 -51.84 12.27 25.51
C ALA A 3 -51.06 13.44 24.90
N GLN A 4 -51.76 14.54 24.64
CA GLN A 4 -51.18 15.76 24.10
C GLN A 4 -50.96 16.79 25.22
N PRO A 5 -49.84 17.53 25.20
CA PRO A 5 -49.62 18.60 26.17
C PRO A 5 -50.67 19.69 26.00
N LYS A 6 -51.44 19.96 27.07
CA LYS A 6 -52.51 20.97 27.05
C LYS A 6 -52.01 22.41 26.83
N LYS A 7 -50.78 22.71 27.24
CA LYS A 7 -50.16 24.05 27.16
C LYS A 7 -48.67 23.96 26.84
N LYS A 8 -48.12 25.03 26.26
CA LYS A 8 -46.68 25.21 26.07
C LYS A 8 -45.96 25.26 27.42
N ILE A 9 -44.83 24.57 27.54
CA ILE A 9 -43.99 24.60 28.75
C ILE A 9 -43.29 25.97 28.82
N SER A 10 -43.34 26.62 29.98
CA SER A 10 -42.67 27.92 30.19
C SER A 10 -41.14 27.78 30.08
N ARG A 11 -40.47 28.87 29.69
CA ARG A 11 -39.00 28.90 29.54
C ARG A 11 -38.29 28.49 30.85
N VAL A 12 -38.80 28.95 31.99
CA VAL A 12 -38.27 28.62 33.32
C VAL A 12 -38.41 27.12 33.60
N ARG A 13 -39.61 26.55 33.46
CA ARG A 13 -39.87 25.12 33.73
C ARG A 13 -39.03 24.19 32.87
N GLY A 14 -38.82 24.55 31.60
CA GLY A 14 -37.95 23.79 30.69
C GLY A 14 -36.45 23.92 31.02
N ARG A 15 -36.01 25.06 31.56
CA ARG A 15 -34.62 25.26 32.02
C ARG A 15 -34.35 24.49 33.31
N THR A 16 -35.23 24.60 34.32
CA THR A 16 -35.10 23.86 35.58
C THR A 16 -35.06 22.35 35.34
N ARG A 17 -35.92 21.81 34.47
CA ARG A 17 -35.89 20.39 34.10
C ARG A 17 -34.55 19.96 33.47
N ARG A 18 -33.92 20.84 32.67
CA ARG A 18 -32.63 20.55 32.01
C ARG A 18 -31.42 20.81 32.90
N ALA A 19 -31.57 21.50 34.04
CA ALA A 19 -30.46 21.84 34.92
C ALA A 19 -29.71 20.60 35.45
N HIS A 20 -30.42 19.48 35.61
CA HIS A 20 -29.83 18.21 36.07
C HIS A 20 -29.16 17.39 34.96
N GLN A 21 -29.27 17.80 33.68
CA GLN A 21 -28.79 17.02 32.52
C GLN A 21 -27.32 17.32 32.17
N ALA A 22 -26.54 17.86 33.11
CA ALA A 22 -25.12 18.11 32.90
C ALA A 22 -24.35 16.78 32.79
N ARG A 23 -23.54 16.65 31.73
CA ARG A 23 -22.68 15.49 31.53
C ARG A 23 -21.43 15.63 32.40
N LYS A 24 -21.06 14.54 33.09
CA LYS A 24 -19.80 14.47 33.85
C LYS A 24 -18.72 13.87 32.95
N PHE A 25 -17.53 14.48 32.94
CA PHE A 25 -16.37 13.92 32.24
C PHE A 25 -15.83 12.71 33.01
N SER A 26 -15.44 11.67 32.29
CA SER A 26 -14.75 10.52 32.87
C SER A 26 -13.28 10.87 33.14
N LYS A 27 -12.79 10.46 34.31
CA LYS A 27 -11.35 10.56 34.62
C LYS A 27 -10.61 9.50 33.80
N LEU A 28 -9.62 9.94 33.02
CA LEU A 28 -8.78 9.05 32.21
C LEU A 28 -7.43 8.84 32.93
N PRO A 29 -7.16 7.65 33.48
CA PRO A 29 -5.83 7.34 34.02
C PRO A 29 -4.76 7.30 32.92
N THR A 30 -3.52 7.56 33.30
CA THR A 30 -2.37 7.45 32.40
C THR A 30 -1.93 5.99 32.21
N CYS A 31 -1.50 5.65 31.00
CA CYS A 31 -0.90 4.35 30.73
C CYS A 31 0.53 4.29 31.30
N PRO A 32 0.93 3.22 32.00
CA PRO A 32 2.28 3.10 32.56
C PRO A 32 3.40 2.89 31.50
N GLN A 33 3.04 2.50 30.28
CA GLN A 33 4.02 2.16 29.23
C GLN A 33 4.26 3.30 28.23
N CYS A 34 3.19 3.99 27.80
CA CYS A 34 3.27 5.06 26.80
C CYS A 34 2.87 6.44 27.33
N HIS A 35 2.49 6.54 28.62
CA HIS A 35 2.03 7.76 29.29
C HIS A 35 0.83 8.48 28.64
N GLN A 36 0.14 7.83 27.71
CA GLN A 36 -1.08 8.36 27.10
C GLN A 36 -2.30 8.15 28.02
N PRO A 37 -3.26 9.08 28.04
CA PRO A 37 -4.51 8.90 28.77
C PRO A 37 -5.30 7.75 28.14
N LYS A 38 -5.80 6.85 28.98
CA LYS A 38 -6.60 5.71 28.54
C LYS A 38 -7.80 5.48 29.46
N PRO A 39 -8.88 4.85 28.98
CA PRO A 39 -9.94 4.41 29.87
C PRO A 39 -9.42 3.37 30.88
N GLY A 40 -9.92 3.45 32.11
CA GLY A 40 -9.61 2.48 33.17
C GLY A 40 -10.13 1.09 32.83
N HIS A 41 -9.43 0.04 33.29
CA HIS A 41 -9.77 -1.39 33.08
C HIS A 41 -9.83 -1.85 31.61
N ILE A 42 -9.33 -1.05 30.66
CA ILE A 42 -9.27 -1.40 29.24
C ILE A 42 -7.80 -1.45 28.78
N ILE A 43 -7.55 -2.28 27.77
CA ILE A 43 -6.27 -2.37 27.06
C ILE A 43 -5.96 -1.02 26.40
N CYS A 44 -4.71 -0.55 26.48
CA CYS A 44 -4.36 0.72 25.85
C CYS A 44 -4.47 0.61 24.32
N PRO A 45 -5.25 1.48 23.64
CA PRO A 45 -5.40 1.43 22.18
C PRO A 45 -4.11 1.84 21.44
N GLU A 46 -3.23 2.59 22.09
CA GLU A 46 -2.00 3.11 21.50
C GLU A 46 -0.82 2.14 21.60
N CYS A 47 -0.69 1.35 22.66
CA CYS A 47 0.45 0.44 22.83
C CYS A 47 0.06 -1.04 22.95
N GLY A 48 -1.22 -1.35 23.16
CA GLY A 48 -1.72 -2.73 23.26
C GLY A 48 -1.36 -3.44 24.58
N TYR A 49 -0.85 -2.71 25.58
CA TYR A 49 -0.46 -3.26 26.88
C TYR A 49 -1.61 -3.22 27.91
N TYR A 50 -1.68 -4.28 28.70
CA TYR A 50 -2.52 -4.40 29.90
C TYR A 50 -1.82 -5.30 30.93
N ALA A 51 -1.80 -4.88 32.19
CA ALA A 51 -1.14 -5.61 33.29
C ALA A 51 0.31 -6.06 32.96
N GLY A 52 1.09 -5.17 32.32
CA GLY A 52 2.49 -5.44 31.95
C GLY A 52 2.70 -6.38 30.76
N LYS A 53 1.63 -6.96 30.20
CA LYS A 53 1.69 -7.85 29.04
C LYS A 53 1.18 -7.16 27.79
N LYS A 54 1.83 -7.42 26.65
CA LYS A 54 1.37 -6.96 25.34
C LYS A 54 0.37 -7.97 24.78
N LEU A 55 -0.88 -7.54 24.61
CA LEU A 55 -1.97 -8.41 24.15
C LEU A 55 -2.36 -8.12 22.69
N LEU A 56 -2.21 -6.88 22.24
CA LEU A 56 -2.59 -6.45 20.90
C LEU A 56 -1.40 -5.85 20.15
N HIS A 57 -1.29 -6.19 18.87
CA HIS A 57 -0.44 -5.45 17.93
C HIS A 57 -1.23 -4.27 17.39
N THR A 58 -0.83 -3.08 17.80
CA THR A 58 -1.53 -1.84 17.48
C THR A 58 -1.03 -1.23 16.17
N LYS A 59 -1.78 -0.26 15.60
CA LYS A 59 -1.38 0.41 14.35
C LYS A 59 -0.06 1.18 14.51
N THR A 60 0.18 1.72 15.69
CA THR A 60 1.44 2.34 16.11
C THR A 60 2.60 1.34 16.01
N ASP A 61 2.45 0.12 16.53
CA ASP A 61 3.46 -0.94 16.38
C ASP A 61 3.76 -1.24 14.91
N GLN A 62 2.71 -1.32 14.07
CA GLN A 62 2.87 -1.56 12.64
C GLN A 62 3.60 -0.40 11.94
N ARG A 63 3.35 0.85 12.34
CA ARG A 63 4.05 2.03 11.81
C ARG A 63 5.52 2.01 12.21
N ILE A 64 5.82 1.76 13.49
CA ILE A 64 7.19 1.65 14.00
C ILE A 64 7.93 0.55 13.25
N GLY A 65 7.33 -0.64 13.10
CA GLY A 65 7.93 -1.75 12.36
C GLY A 65 8.24 -1.39 10.90
N LYS A 66 7.32 -0.73 10.20
CA LYS A 66 7.55 -0.26 8.82
C LYS A 66 8.70 0.74 8.73
N GLN A 67 8.78 1.69 9.67
CA GLN A 67 9.86 2.67 9.72
C GLN A 67 11.22 2.01 9.96
N LEU A 68 11.30 1.05 10.90
CA LEU A 68 12.53 0.30 11.18
C LEU A 68 12.98 -0.51 9.96
N ILE A 69 12.07 -1.18 9.27
CA ILE A 69 12.39 -1.92 8.03
C ILE A 69 12.91 -0.96 6.95
N LYS A 70 12.26 0.20 6.79
CA LYS A 70 12.68 1.23 5.82
C LYS A 70 14.08 1.76 6.16
N ALA A 71 14.33 2.08 7.43
CA ALA A 71 15.63 2.55 7.90
C ALA A 71 16.72 1.51 7.68
N ARG A 72 16.48 0.24 8.04
CA ARG A 72 17.43 -0.86 7.81
C ARG A 72 17.71 -1.08 6.33
N LYS A 73 16.68 -1.01 5.47
CA LYS A 73 16.85 -1.09 4.01
C LYS A 73 17.67 0.09 3.47
N ALA A 74 17.42 1.31 3.95
CA ALA A 74 18.19 2.49 3.56
C ALA A 74 19.66 2.40 4.01
N GLN A 75 19.92 1.91 5.22
CA GLN A 75 21.27 1.64 5.71
C GLN A 75 21.96 0.56 4.85
N ALA A 76 21.24 -0.49 4.46
CA ALA A 76 21.78 -1.54 3.60
C ALA A 76 22.08 -1.05 2.17
N THR A 77 21.25 -0.16 1.59
CA THR A 77 21.55 0.46 0.28
C THR A 77 22.71 1.44 0.37
N ALA A 78 22.80 2.22 1.46
CA ALA A 78 23.94 3.10 1.72
C ALA A 78 25.25 2.30 1.90
N ALA A 79 25.22 1.21 2.67
CA ALA A 79 26.37 0.32 2.86
C ALA A 79 26.77 -0.41 1.56
N LYS A 80 25.80 -0.84 0.74
CA LYS A 80 26.08 -1.37 -0.61
C LYS A 80 26.73 -0.33 -1.51
N LYS A 81 26.24 0.92 -1.49
CA LYS A 81 26.80 2.04 -2.24
C LYS A 81 28.21 2.41 -1.79
N ALA A 82 28.52 2.27 -0.49
CA ALA A 82 29.86 2.48 0.05
C ALA A 82 30.84 1.33 -0.29
N LYS A 83 30.36 0.07 -0.33
CA LYS A 83 31.15 -1.09 -0.78
C LYS A 83 31.40 -1.08 -2.29
N THR A 84 30.45 -0.60 -3.09
CA THR A 84 30.69 -0.19 -4.47
C THR A 84 31.27 1.22 -4.47
N GLY A 85 32.48 1.40 -3.94
CA GLY A 85 33.23 2.64 -4.15
C GLY A 85 33.38 2.94 -5.66
N PRO A 86 33.73 4.17 -6.06
CA PRO A 86 33.86 4.58 -7.47
C PRO A 86 35.08 3.94 -8.16
N THR A 87 35.25 2.63 -8.07
CA THR A 87 36.27 1.89 -8.78
C THR A 87 35.63 1.22 -10.01
N LYS A 88 35.91 1.79 -11.19
CA LYS A 88 35.51 1.37 -12.56
C LYS A 88 34.14 1.84 -13.08
N ALA A 89 33.90 3.14 -13.09
CA ALA A 89 32.89 3.77 -13.97
C ALA A 89 33.48 4.33 -15.29
N LYS A 90 34.66 3.86 -15.74
CA LYS A 90 35.33 4.36 -16.95
C LYS A 90 35.53 3.38 -18.12
N SER A 91 34.93 2.17 -18.14
CA SER A 91 35.23 1.23 -19.25
C SER A 91 34.08 0.37 -19.79
N LYS A 92 32.80 0.70 -19.58
CA LYS A 92 31.68 -0.09 -20.12
C LYS A 92 30.51 0.74 -20.65
N LYS A 93 30.78 1.89 -21.27
CA LYS A 93 29.73 2.61 -22.04
C LYS A 93 29.74 2.32 -23.55
N ASP A 94 30.77 1.68 -24.07
CA ASP A 94 30.90 1.52 -25.53
C ASP A 94 30.55 0.12 -26.07
N SER A 95 30.32 -0.89 -25.22
CA SER A 95 30.11 -2.28 -25.68
C SER A 95 28.65 -2.74 -25.74
N GLY A 96 27.68 -1.87 -25.44
CA GLY A 96 26.24 -2.23 -25.39
C GLY A 96 25.43 -1.87 -26.63
N GLN A 97 25.96 -1.02 -27.52
CA GLN A 97 25.23 -0.55 -28.70
C GLN A 97 25.40 -1.48 -29.92
N ALA A 98 26.55 -2.14 -30.08
CA ALA A 98 26.81 -3.03 -31.21
C ALA A 98 25.99 -4.34 -31.19
N ARG A 99 25.70 -4.91 -30.02
CA ARG A 99 24.94 -6.17 -29.91
C ARG A 99 23.44 -6.00 -30.18
N MET A 100 22.90 -4.80 -29.93
CA MET A 100 21.47 -4.52 -30.12
C MET A 100 21.10 -4.28 -31.60
N THR A 101 22.06 -3.92 -32.45
CA THR A 101 21.82 -3.75 -33.89
C THR A 101 21.89 -5.09 -34.64
N GLU A 102 22.77 -6.01 -34.22
CA GLU A 102 22.88 -7.35 -34.82
C GLU A 102 21.66 -8.22 -34.51
N ASP A 103 21.16 -8.21 -33.27
CA ASP A 103 19.97 -8.99 -32.89
C ASP A 103 18.68 -8.46 -33.53
N LYS A 104 18.59 -7.14 -33.77
CA LYS A 104 17.48 -6.53 -34.51
C LYS A 104 17.50 -6.90 -36.00
N ALA A 105 18.68 -6.95 -36.64
CA ALA A 105 18.83 -7.35 -38.04
C ALA A 105 18.45 -8.83 -38.27
N LYS A 106 18.90 -9.72 -37.37
CA LYS A 106 18.54 -11.16 -37.41
C LYS A 106 17.03 -11.39 -37.20
N MET A 107 16.39 -10.59 -36.34
CA MET A 107 14.94 -10.65 -36.15
C MET A 107 14.15 -10.16 -37.36
N THR A 108 14.66 -9.19 -38.13
CA THR A 108 14.00 -8.76 -39.38
C THR A 108 14.11 -9.79 -40.50
N GLU A 109 15.23 -10.51 -40.60
CA GLU A 109 15.42 -11.59 -41.58
C GLU A 109 14.51 -12.80 -41.29
N ILE A 110 14.46 -13.27 -40.04
CA ILE A 110 13.55 -14.36 -39.63
C ILE A 110 12.08 -13.99 -39.88
N LYS A 111 11.72 -12.72 -39.68
CA LYS A 111 10.34 -12.24 -39.91
C LYS A 111 10.03 -12.16 -41.41
N ALA A 112 11.00 -11.79 -42.25
CA ALA A 112 10.86 -11.82 -43.71
C ALA A 112 10.74 -13.26 -44.25
N GLU A 113 11.54 -14.19 -43.76
CA GLU A 113 11.46 -15.62 -44.14
C GLU A 113 10.12 -16.26 -43.74
N LYS A 114 9.63 -15.97 -42.52
CA LYS A 114 8.32 -16.45 -42.06
C LYS A 114 7.18 -15.87 -42.90
N LYS A 115 7.28 -14.60 -43.31
CA LYS A 115 6.29 -13.96 -44.19
C LYS A 115 6.29 -14.57 -45.60
N ALA A 116 7.47 -14.88 -46.15
CA ALA A 116 7.59 -15.53 -47.45
C ALA A 116 7.10 -17.01 -47.45
N LYS A 117 7.29 -17.74 -46.35
CA LYS A 117 6.73 -19.09 -46.20
C LYS A 117 5.19 -19.06 -46.06
N SER A 118 4.64 -18.06 -45.37
CA SER A 118 3.19 -17.87 -45.23
C SER A 118 2.49 -17.57 -46.56
N THR A 119 3.09 -16.78 -47.44
CA THR A 119 2.48 -16.45 -48.75
C THR A 119 2.51 -17.64 -49.70
N ARG A 120 3.59 -18.44 -49.69
CA ARG A 120 3.68 -19.68 -50.49
C ARG A 120 2.62 -20.71 -50.10
N THR A 121 2.35 -20.88 -48.80
CA THR A 121 1.29 -21.80 -48.34
C THR A 121 -0.11 -21.33 -48.72
N THR A 122 -0.37 -20.01 -48.79
CA THR A 122 -1.68 -19.50 -49.21
C THR A 122 -1.90 -19.62 -50.72
N ASP A 123 -0.85 -19.46 -51.53
CA ASP A 123 -0.94 -19.59 -52.98
C ASP A 123 -1.10 -21.06 -53.42
N GLU A 124 -0.47 -22.01 -52.74
CA GLU A 124 -0.69 -23.45 -52.97
C GLU A 124 -2.11 -23.90 -52.59
N VAL A 125 -2.62 -23.51 -51.42
CA VAL A 125 -4.00 -23.85 -50.99
C VAL A 125 -5.04 -23.18 -51.90
N LYS A 126 -4.78 -21.96 -52.39
CA LYS A 126 -5.65 -21.27 -53.35
C LYS A 126 -5.64 -21.96 -54.72
N ALA A 127 -4.49 -22.47 -55.17
CA ALA A 127 -4.38 -23.24 -56.41
C ALA A 127 -5.06 -24.63 -56.32
N SER A 128 -4.99 -25.30 -55.17
CA SER A 128 -5.70 -26.57 -54.95
C SER A 128 -7.22 -26.41 -54.92
N LYS A 129 -7.73 -25.26 -54.44
CA LYS A 129 -9.17 -24.99 -54.35
C LYS A 129 -9.82 -24.64 -55.69
N VAL A 130 -9.03 -24.18 -56.67
CA VAL A 130 -9.50 -23.96 -58.06
C VAL A 130 -9.55 -25.27 -58.86
N LYS A 131 -8.75 -26.29 -58.52
CA LYS A 131 -8.74 -27.60 -59.21
C LYS A 131 -9.82 -28.59 -58.73
N ASN A 132 -10.44 -28.35 -57.57
CA ASN A 132 -11.49 -29.19 -56.97
C ASN A 132 -12.90 -28.58 -57.09
N LYS A 133 -13.13 -27.72 -58.09
CA LYS A 133 -14.43 -27.16 -58.46
C LYS A 133 -14.60 -27.28 -59.97
#